data_AF-A0A837D8R8-F1
#
_entry.id   AF-A0A837D8R8-F1
#
_cell.length_a   1.000
_cell.length_b   1.000
_cell.length_c   1.000
_cell.angle_alpha   90.00
_cell.angle_beta   90.00
_cell.angle_gamma   90.00
#
_symmetry.space_group_name_H-M   'P 1'
#
loop_
_entity.id
_entity.type
_entity.pdbx_description
1 polymer ?
#
loop_
_entity_poly.entity_id
_entity_poly.type
_entity_poly.pdbx_seq_one_letter_code
_entity_poly.pdbx_strand_id
1 'polypeptide(L)'
;MCRKLSWDMHLHQLRHYSATELIASGVDPRTVAGRLGHGGGGATTLRVYSAWVAEADQRAADKFTDRMLKAPIALRGGQPLPEDCV
;
A
#
# COMPACT_ATOMS: atom_id res chain seq x y z
N MET A 1 -24.39 6.17 -4.47
CA MET A 1 -24.32 7.56 -3.98
C MET A 1 -24.23 7.59 -2.47
N CYS A 2 -23.19 8.24 -1.92
CA CYS A 2 -23.09 8.51 -0.49
C CYS A 2 -23.55 9.94 -0.19
N ARG A 3 -24.87 10.16 -0.23
CA ARG A 3 -25.50 11.50 -0.24
C ARG A 3 -25.14 12.38 0.98
N LYS A 4 -24.87 11.78 2.13
CA LYS A 4 -24.48 12.50 3.35
C LYS A 4 -23.08 13.13 3.28
N LEU A 5 -22.18 12.54 2.48
CA LEU A 5 -20.79 13.00 2.32
C LEU A 5 -20.61 13.84 1.05
N SER A 6 -21.69 14.10 0.31
CA SER A 6 -21.64 14.76 -1.00
C SER A 6 -20.69 14.08 -2.00
N TRP A 7 -20.54 12.76 -1.88
CA TRP A 7 -19.70 11.96 -2.77
C TRP A 7 -20.52 11.14 -3.76
N ASP A 8 -20.16 11.29 -5.04
CA ASP A 8 -20.60 10.41 -6.10
C ASP A 8 -19.75 9.14 -6.09
N MET A 9 -20.32 8.06 -5.54
CA MET A 9 -19.66 6.78 -5.47
C MET A 9 -20.65 5.60 -5.55
N HIS A 10 -20.17 4.48 -6.08
CA HIS A 10 -20.93 3.22 -6.17
C HIS A 10 -20.52 2.22 -5.08
N LEU A 11 -21.42 1.29 -4.71
CA LEU A 11 -21.11 0.22 -3.76
C LEU A 11 -19.89 -0.62 -4.18
N HIS A 12 -19.66 -0.73 -5.50
CA HIS A 12 -18.48 -1.39 -6.05
C HIS A 12 -17.16 -0.71 -5.61
N GLN A 13 -17.14 0.61 -5.48
CA GLN A 13 -15.97 1.34 -5.01
C GLN A 13 -15.72 1.11 -3.51
N LEU A 14 -16.77 0.94 -2.70
CA LEU A 14 -16.62 0.52 -1.30
C LEU A 14 -16.06 -0.89 -1.19
N ARG A 15 -16.49 -1.80 -2.06
CA ARG A 15 -15.90 -3.14 -2.17
C ARG A 15 -14.42 -3.08 -2.59
N HIS A 16 -14.06 -2.16 -3.46
CA HIS A 16 -12.68 -1.91 -3.84
C HIS A 16 -11.82 -1.43 -2.66
N TYR A 17 -12.30 -0.41 -1.97
CA TYR A 17 -11.65 0.13 -0.80
C TYR A 17 -11.46 -0.93 0.28
N SER A 18 -12.51 -1.67 0.65
CA SER A 18 -12.43 -2.66 1.71
C SER A 18 -11.45 -3.79 1.40
N ALA A 19 -11.39 -4.26 0.16
CA ALA A 19 -10.42 -5.27 -0.25
C ALA A 19 -8.98 -4.75 -0.27
N THR A 20 -8.78 -3.51 -0.72
CA THR A 20 -7.45 -2.86 -0.74
C THR A 20 -6.92 -2.71 0.70
N GLU A 21 -7.76 -2.25 1.62
CA GLU A 21 -7.40 -2.10 3.04
C GLU A 21 -7.08 -3.44 3.72
N LEU A 22 -7.83 -4.50 3.40
CA LEU A 22 -7.51 -5.85 3.89
C LEU A 22 -6.12 -6.30 3.43
N ILE A 23 -5.77 -6.04 2.16
CA ILE A 23 -4.44 -6.39 1.65
C ILE A 23 -3.36 -5.51 2.29
N ALA A 24 -3.59 -4.20 2.40
CA ALA A 24 -2.66 -3.24 2.99
C ALA A 24 -2.37 -3.52 4.48
N SER A 25 -3.36 -4.03 5.22
CA SER A 25 -3.19 -4.49 6.62
C SER A 25 -2.43 -5.83 6.75
N GLY A 26 -2.09 -6.47 5.63
CA GLY A 26 -1.30 -7.70 5.58
C GLY A 26 -2.10 -9.00 5.52
N VAL A 27 -3.41 -8.94 5.26
CA VAL A 27 -4.20 -10.15 5.03
C VAL A 27 -3.79 -10.77 3.70
N ASP A 28 -3.58 -12.09 3.71
CA ASP A 28 -3.22 -12.87 2.52
C ASP A 28 -4.22 -12.63 1.36
N PRO A 29 -3.75 -12.25 0.16
CA PRO A 29 -4.61 -12.00 -1.00
C PRO A 29 -5.49 -13.19 -1.41
N ARG A 30 -5.08 -14.43 -1.14
CA ARG A 30 -5.92 -15.62 -1.40
C ARG A 30 -7.09 -15.70 -0.40
N THR A 31 -6.85 -15.33 0.86
CA THR A 31 -7.91 -15.18 1.88
C THR A 31 -8.89 -14.07 1.52
N VAL A 32 -8.40 -12.91 1.07
CA VAL A 32 -9.26 -11.82 0.57
C VAL A 32 -10.04 -12.28 -0.66
N ALA A 33 -9.42 -13.03 -1.58
CA ALA A 33 -10.11 -13.62 -2.74
C ALA A 33 -11.26 -14.55 -2.34
N GLY A 34 -11.06 -15.42 -1.34
CA GLY A 34 -12.11 -16.27 -0.80
C GLY A 34 -13.28 -15.47 -0.22
N ARG A 35 -12.98 -14.41 0.55
CA ARG A 35 -14.00 -13.49 1.09
C ARG A 35 -14.81 -12.77 0.01
N LEU A 36 -14.17 -12.47 -1.13
CA LEU A 36 -14.81 -11.81 -2.25
C LEU A 36 -15.50 -12.79 -3.23
N GLY A 37 -15.32 -14.11 -3.06
CA GLY A 37 -15.85 -15.12 -3.97
C GLY A 37 -15.08 -15.22 -5.30
N HIS A 38 -13.81 -14.86 -5.33
CA HIS A 38 -12.98 -14.96 -6.53
C HIS A 38 -12.36 -16.37 -6.66
N GLY A 39 -12.84 -17.17 -7.61
CA GLY A 39 -12.35 -18.54 -7.85
C GLY A 39 -10.95 -18.66 -8.46
N GLY A 40 -10.38 -17.58 -9.00
CA GLY A 40 -9.08 -17.59 -9.71
C GLY A 40 -7.84 -17.62 -8.82
N GLY A 41 -7.90 -18.23 -7.63
CA GLY A 41 -6.74 -18.39 -6.73
C GLY A 41 -6.08 -17.10 -6.24
N GLY A 42 -6.78 -15.97 -6.30
CA GLY A 42 -6.25 -14.64 -5.95
C GLY A 42 -5.83 -13.77 -7.12
N ALA A 43 -5.80 -14.29 -8.36
CA ALA A 43 -5.36 -13.52 -9.53
C ALA A 43 -6.20 -12.24 -9.76
N THR A 44 -7.53 -12.35 -9.71
CA THR A 44 -8.41 -11.18 -9.80
C THR A 44 -8.22 -10.24 -8.62
N THR A 45 -8.01 -10.76 -7.41
CA THR A 45 -7.81 -9.95 -6.21
C THR A 45 -6.55 -9.11 -6.30
N LEU A 46 -5.42 -9.73 -6.65
CA LEU A 46 -4.15 -9.01 -6.84
C LEU A 46 -4.28 -7.99 -7.97
N ARG A 47 -4.76 -8.40 -9.14
CA ARG A 47 -4.85 -7.51 -10.30
C ARG A 47 -5.72 -6.26 -10.05
N VAL A 48 -6.79 -6.40 -9.27
CA VAL A 48 -7.85 -5.38 -9.18
C VAL A 48 -7.84 -4.61 -7.85
N TYR A 49 -7.31 -5.19 -6.78
CA TYR A 49 -7.46 -4.66 -5.42
C TYR A 49 -6.13 -4.43 -4.69
N SER A 50 -4.97 -4.81 -5.24
CA SER A 50 -3.66 -4.53 -4.60
C SER A 50 -3.04 -3.22 -5.10
N ALA A 51 -3.81 -2.13 -5.08
CA ALA A 51 -3.29 -0.81 -5.38
C ALA A 51 -2.17 -0.44 -4.39
N TRP A 52 -1.23 0.39 -4.83
CA TRP A 52 -0.16 0.87 -3.95
C TRP A 52 -0.73 1.75 -2.83
N VAL A 53 -0.25 1.53 -1.61
CA VAL A 53 -0.62 2.30 -0.41
C VAL A 53 0.68 2.74 0.27
N ALA A 54 0.90 4.06 0.32
CA ALA A 54 2.12 4.66 0.84
C ALA A 54 2.47 4.16 2.26
N GLU A 55 1.47 4.08 3.13
CA GLU A 55 1.65 3.61 4.51
C GLU A 55 2.08 2.14 4.57
N ALA A 56 1.52 1.29 3.70
CA ALA A 56 1.88 -0.13 3.63
C ALA A 56 3.32 -0.32 3.12
N ASP A 57 3.74 0.52 2.16
CA ASP A 57 5.11 0.56 1.65
C ASP A 57 6.11 1.01 2.73
N GLN A 58 5.79 2.08 3.47
CA GLN A 58 6.62 2.54 4.61
C GLN A 58 6.79 1.43 5.66
N ARG A 59 5.71 0.76 6.06
CA ARG A 59 5.80 -0.40 6.98
C ARG A 59 6.66 -1.53 6.43
N ALA A 60 6.68 -1.74 5.11
CA ALA A 60 7.53 -2.75 4.48
C ALA A 60 9.01 -2.31 4.52
N ALA A 61 9.29 -1.03 4.26
CA ALA A 61 10.64 -0.46 4.36
C ALA A 61 11.19 -0.50 5.80
N ASP A 62 10.36 -0.22 6.80
CA ASP A 62 10.76 -0.28 8.21
C ASP A 62 11.17 -1.71 8.62
N LYS A 63 10.37 -2.72 8.24
CA LYS A 63 10.69 -4.14 8.47
C LYS A 63 12.00 -4.56 7.83
N PHE A 64 12.32 -4.00 6.66
CA PHE A 64 13.58 -4.25 5.99
C PHE A 64 14.74 -3.60 6.74
N THR A 65 14.57 -2.35 7.17
CA THR A 65 15.56 -1.57 7.91
C THR A 65 15.96 -2.25 9.22
N ASP A 66 15.02 -2.81 9.96
CA ASP A 66 15.27 -3.57 11.21
C ASP A 66 16.21 -4.78 11.01
N ARG A 67 16.32 -5.29 9.79
CA ARG A 67 17.16 -6.45 9.45
C ARG A 67 18.45 -6.06 8.74
N MET A 68 18.63 -4.79 8.38
CA MET A 68 19.84 -4.33 7.72
C MET A 68 21.01 -4.21 8.70
N LEU A 69 22.17 -4.71 8.29
CA LEU A 69 23.42 -4.42 8.98
C LEU A 69 23.76 -2.93 8.83
N LYS A 70 24.29 -2.34 9.91
CA LYS A 70 24.76 -0.95 9.87
C LYS A 70 25.79 -0.82 8.75
N ALA A 71 25.55 0.13 7.83
CA ALA A 71 26.45 0.36 6.71
C ALA A 71 27.88 0.58 7.24
N PRO A 72 28.89 -0.13 6.71
CA PRO A 72 30.28 0.01 7.15
C PRO A 72 30.90 1.35 6.72
N ILE A 73 30.21 2.10 5.86
CA ILE A 73 30.60 3.43 5.39
C ILE A 73 29.60 4.46 5.89
N ALA A 74 30.10 5.60 6.35
CA ALA A 74 29.25 6.76 6.62
C ALA A 74 28.79 7.34 5.28
N LEU A 75 27.51 7.14 4.94
CA LEU A 75 26.89 7.93 3.89
C LEU A 75 26.84 9.37 4.40
N ARG A 76 27.53 10.29 3.72
CA ARG A 76 27.58 11.71 4.07
C ARG A 76 26.17 12.29 3.96
N GLY A 77 25.42 12.27 5.06
CA GLY A 77 24.07 12.81 5.15
C GLY A 77 24.10 14.34 5.19
N GLY A 78 23.46 14.97 4.21
CA GLY A 78 22.82 16.29 4.36
C GLY A 78 23.72 17.52 4.54
N GLN A 79 24.60 17.84 3.58
CA GLN A 79 24.85 19.27 3.34
C GLN A 79 23.67 19.83 2.54
N PRO A 80 23.07 20.96 2.96
CA PRO A 80 22.14 21.69 2.10
C PRO A 80 22.84 21.99 0.77
N LEU A 81 22.09 21.88 -0.33
CA LEU A 81 22.58 22.27 -1.64
C LEU A 81 23.02 23.75 -1.57
N PRO A 82 24.21 24.12 -2.09
CA PRO A 82 24.63 25.51 -2.15
C PRO A 82 23.60 26.37 -2.89
N GLU A 83 23.23 27.51 -2.30
CA GLU A 83 22.12 28.39 -2.75
C GLU A 83 22.45 29.18 -4.03
N ASP A 84 23.68 29.02 -4.52
CA ASP A 84 24.26 29.59 -5.73
C ASP A 84 23.91 28.82 -7.02
N CYS A 85 23.03 27.81 -6.93
CA CYS A 85 22.52 27.03 -8.07
C CYS A 85 21.11 27.46 -8.55
N VAL A 86 20.64 28.67 -8.22
CA VAL A 86 19.46 29.30 -8.85
C VAL A 86 19.89 30.30 -9.92
#